data_AF-U4UG80-F1
#
_entry.id   AF-U4UG80-F1
#
_cell.length_a   1.000
_cell.length_b   1.000
_cell.length_c   1.000
_cell.angle_alpha   90.00
_cell.angle_beta   90.00
_cell.angle_gamma   90.00
#
_symmetry.space_group_name_H-M   'P 1'
#
loop_
_entity.id
_entity.type
_entity.pdbx_description
1 polymer ?
#
loop_
_entity_poly.entity_id
_entity_poly.type
_entity_poly.pdbx_seq_one_letter_code
_entity_poly.pdbx_strand_id
1 'polypeptide(L)'
;PLKPSLTSNLFCLLGNLFGIQNCTQNADIGPDSSFIHERTNGREELNGKRKSSRPNEEARKSGHVAVKRNQYSIGPRDVNSSRKSLFWAYVFWLFGGVFGLHLFYLERDAHAFLTWSTLGGYGLGWLADITKIPRYVRDCNNDPKFLQELVEKMRRNRSPPFSTSRFISAVMVAYLWGQMVLLAIPQDEVWGINWNTYFHWFIPLAVALGVWAVGNIGREQGKPWLTIAVSYITYSSRWYFYDDSIWLSIMMFAAALTFETFSKEWKLFPRKKRSVVDFLLDFRLIRLIRSLWRRAATVTFCAILYIGLWSSFVYFNGKVTDSNGDEVPVHEALHHFFTSSWWTDFKQSLYEVYAYAQQNGWYEIWKAVITLSDPQGEQNAYRVLGVSPTASQQEITTRWRALSRENHPDKVKDPEKQRDAQDKFMEIQQAYEILSNIKNKRNRRNKQSVRDDF
;
A
#
# COMPACT_ATOMS: atom_id res chain seq x y z
N PRO A 1 16.53 43.18 -6.53
CA PRO A 1 15.31 43.15 -5.70
C PRO A 1 14.16 42.44 -6.43
N LEU A 2 14.10 41.11 -6.28
CA LEU A 2 13.07 40.24 -6.87
C LEU A 2 12.07 39.82 -5.78
N LYS A 3 10.78 39.88 -6.11
CA LYS A 3 9.62 39.85 -5.20
C LYS A 3 9.49 38.54 -4.38
N PRO A 4 9.11 38.60 -3.09
CA PRO A 4 8.87 37.44 -2.23
C PRO A 4 7.43 36.90 -2.36
N SER A 5 6.91 36.71 -3.59
CA SER A 5 5.50 36.32 -3.81
C SER A 5 5.30 34.90 -4.35
N LEU A 6 6.36 34.14 -4.66
CA LEU A 6 6.22 32.76 -5.16
C LEU A 6 6.21 31.70 -4.04
N THR A 7 6.93 31.92 -2.94
CA THR A 7 7.01 30.95 -1.84
C THR A 7 5.71 30.87 -1.05
N SER A 8 5.06 32.00 -0.78
CA SER A 8 3.76 32.04 -0.09
C SER A 8 2.64 31.34 -0.87
N ASN A 9 2.64 31.47 -2.20
CA ASN A 9 1.62 30.85 -3.05
C ASN A 9 1.81 29.33 -3.21
N LEU A 10 3.06 28.84 -3.22
CA LEU A 10 3.34 27.39 -3.24
C LEU A 10 2.96 26.73 -1.89
N PHE A 11 3.19 27.42 -0.77
CA PHE A 11 2.80 26.97 0.57
C PHE A 11 1.27 26.98 0.79
N CYS A 12 0.54 27.97 0.26
CA CYS A 12 -0.92 28.00 0.26
C CYS A 12 -1.54 26.92 -0.65
N LEU A 13 -0.91 26.60 -1.78
CA LEU A 13 -1.34 25.50 -2.65
C LEU A 13 -1.20 24.15 -1.95
N LEU A 14 -0.08 23.90 -1.26
CA LEU A 14 0.12 22.70 -0.46
C LEU A 14 -0.84 22.63 0.73
N GLY A 15 -1.10 23.73 1.43
CA GLY A 15 -2.06 23.79 2.55
C GLY A 15 -3.52 23.48 2.14
N ASN A 16 -3.95 23.95 0.98
CA ASN A 16 -5.29 23.67 0.44
C ASN A 16 -5.45 22.24 -0.12
N LEU A 17 -4.35 21.63 -0.61
CA LEU A 17 -4.33 20.23 -1.07
C LEU A 17 -4.53 19.21 0.08
N PHE A 18 -4.14 19.56 1.31
CA PHE A 18 -4.29 18.71 2.51
C PHE A 18 -5.49 19.05 3.41
N GLY A 19 -6.37 19.97 3.00
CA GLY A 19 -7.60 20.28 3.72
C GLY A 19 -7.41 21.01 5.05
N ILE A 20 -6.38 21.84 5.16
CA ILE A 20 -6.15 22.72 6.32
C ILE A 20 -7.00 23.98 6.15
N GLN A 21 -8.23 23.97 6.67
CA GLN A 21 -8.95 25.23 6.91
C GLN A 21 -8.36 25.89 8.17
N ASN A 22 -7.50 26.89 7.96
CA ASN A 22 -7.45 28.14 8.72
C ASN A 22 -6.28 29.01 8.24
N CYS A 23 -6.54 29.84 7.23
CA CYS A 23 -5.80 31.08 7.00
C CYS A 23 -6.82 32.21 7.10
N THR A 24 -7.06 32.71 8.31
CA THR A 24 -7.59 34.06 8.48
C THR A 24 -6.40 34.98 8.68
N GLN A 25 -6.13 35.80 7.65
CA GLN A 25 -5.30 36.99 7.77
C GLN A 25 -5.85 37.85 8.91
N ASN A 26 -5.01 38.14 9.91
CA ASN A 26 -5.22 39.29 10.77
C ASN A 26 -5.09 40.52 9.88
N ALA A 27 -6.19 41.24 9.70
CA ALA A 27 -6.19 42.58 9.14
C ALA A 27 -6.23 43.60 10.29
N ASP A 28 -5.56 44.71 10.03
CA ASP A 28 -5.03 45.72 10.95
C ASP A 28 -6.03 46.46 11.84
N ILE A 29 -5.48 46.97 12.94
CA ILE A 29 -6.06 47.96 13.85
C ILE A 29 -5.82 49.37 13.28
N GLY A 30 -6.85 50.21 13.22
CA GLY A 30 -6.72 51.67 13.01
C GLY A 30 -8.07 52.38 13.14
N PRO A 31 -8.17 53.56 13.81
CA PRO A 31 -9.40 54.11 14.39
C PRO A 31 -10.10 55.18 13.50
N ASP A 32 -11.15 55.81 14.07
CA ASP A 32 -11.98 56.93 13.56
C ASP A 32 -13.28 56.48 12.86
N SER A 33 -14.45 57.10 13.03
CA SER A 33 -14.92 58.25 13.80
C SER A 33 -16.46 58.23 13.78
N SER A 34 -17.07 58.83 14.81
CA SER A 34 -18.40 59.49 14.85
C SER A 34 -19.50 59.08 13.86
N PHE A 35 -20.66 58.63 14.37
CA PHE A 35 -21.96 59.16 13.91
C PHE A 35 -23.03 59.07 15.01
N ILE A 36 -23.69 60.20 15.23
CA ILE A 36 -24.73 60.51 16.22
C ILE A 36 -26.11 60.30 15.55
N HIS A 37 -27.10 59.71 16.26
CA HIS A 37 -28.41 60.33 16.63
C HIS A 37 -29.52 59.31 16.99
N GLU A 38 -30.07 59.53 18.18
CA GLU A 38 -31.50 59.49 18.59
C GLU A 38 -32.43 58.33 18.16
N ARG A 39 -33.02 57.65 19.15
CA ARG A 39 -34.38 57.99 19.64
C ARG A 39 -34.76 57.22 20.92
N THR A 40 -35.11 58.04 21.91
CA THR A 40 -36.06 57.91 23.01
C THR A 40 -37.10 56.75 22.99
N ASN A 41 -37.25 56.02 24.11
CA ASN A 41 -38.36 56.16 25.08
C ASN A 41 -38.59 54.92 25.99
N GLY A 42 -38.95 55.18 27.26
CA GLY A 42 -39.54 54.25 28.25
C GLY A 42 -38.50 53.60 29.18
N ARG A 43 -38.12 54.16 30.34
CA ARG A 43 -38.88 54.46 31.56
C ARG A 43 -39.60 53.23 32.13
N GLU A 44 -38.94 52.53 33.05
CA GLU A 44 -39.45 52.29 34.42
C GLU A 44 -38.32 51.75 35.31
N GLU A 45 -37.98 52.56 36.32
CA GLU A 45 -37.21 52.17 37.50
C GLU A 45 -38.07 51.28 38.38
N LEU A 46 -37.50 50.22 38.94
CA LEU A 46 -37.80 49.82 40.32
C LEU A 46 -36.55 49.22 40.96
N ASN A 47 -36.04 49.99 41.90
CA ASN A 47 -34.85 49.77 42.71
C ASN A 47 -35.16 48.81 43.86
N GLY A 48 -34.31 47.81 44.11
CA GLY A 48 -34.60 46.75 45.09
C GLY A 48 -33.38 45.99 45.61
N LYS A 49 -32.56 46.68 46.43
CA LYS A 49 -31.68 46.17 47.49
C LYS A 49 -30.55 45.18 47.14
N ARG A 50 -29.33 45.70 47.30
CA ARG A 50 -28.06 45.01 47.58
C ARG A 50 -28.19 43.95 48.68
N LYS A 51 -27.61 42.77 48.46
CA LYS A 51 -26.80 42.06 49.46
C LYS A 51 -25.55 41.49 48.79
N SER A 52 -24.41 42.06 49.15
CA SER A 52 -23.08 41.52 48.87
C SER A 52 -22.86 40.23 49.65
N SER A 53 -22.47 39.17 48.96
CA SER A 53 -21.71 38.07 49.56
C SER A 53 -20.52 37.80 48.65
N ARG A 54 -19.32 38.01 49.21
CA ARG A 54 -18.02 37.75 48.59
C ARG A 54 -17.87 36.24 48.38
N PRO A 55 -17.40 35.74 47.23
CA PRO A 55 -16.84 34.40 47.16
C PRO A 55 -15.38 34.45 47.63
N ASN A 56 -15.08 33.54 48.55
CA ASN A 56 -13.80 33.33 49.20
C ASN A 56 -12.68 33.08 48.18
N GLU A 57 -11.59 33.83 48.32
CA GLU A 57 -10.39 33.79 47.51
C GLU A 57 -9.45 32.67 48.02
N GLU A 58 -9.86 31.41 47.85
CA GLU A 58 -9.03 30.26 48.24
C GLU A 58 -9.39 28.98 47.45
N ALA A 59 -9.33 29.07 46.12
CA ALA A 59 -9.39 27.90 45.23
C ALA A 59 -8.53 28.13 43.98
N ARG A 60 -7.25 28.47 44.19
CA ARG A 60 -6.29 28.74 43.12
C ARG A 60 -5.10 27.81 43.24
N LYS A 61 -5.33 26.49 43.18
CA LYS A 61 -4.30 25.44 43.02
C LYS A 61 -4.90 24.04 42.75
N SER A 62 -5.69 23.91 41.69
CA SER A 62 -5.89 22.63 41.00
C SER A 62 -6.41 22.94 39.61
N GLY A 63 -5.59 22.70 38.58
CA GLY A 63 -5.92 22.93 37.19
C GLY A 63 -6.97 21.95 36.66
N HIS A 64 -8.20 22.04 37.17
CA HIS A 64 -9.37 21.48 36.52
C HIS A 64 -9.78 22.44 35.41
N VAL A 65 -9.22 22.20 34.21
CA VAL A 65 -9.79 22.74 32.98
C VAL A 65 -11.17 22.11 32.84
N ALA A 66 -12.21 22.88 33.16
CA ALA A 66 -13.59 22.51 32.97
C ALA A 66 -13.83 22.23 31.47
N VAL A 67 -13.84 20.95 31.11
CA VAL A 67 -14.33 20.50 29.82
C VAL A 67 -15.80 20.92 29.76
N LYS A 68 -16.13 21.88 28.91
CA LYS A 68 -17.53 22.27 28.65
C LYS A 68 -18.33 21.00 28.38
N ARG A 69 -19.32 20.77 29.24
CA ARG A 69 -20.21 19.61 29.28
C ARG A 69 -21.20 19.70 28.11
N ASN A 70 -20.71 19.62 26.87
CA ASN A 70 -21.59 19.45 25.73
C ASN A 70 -22.05 17.99 25.74
N GLN A 71 -23.31 17.84 26.12
CA GLN A 71 -24.11 16.65 25.98
C GLN A 71 -23.88 16.05 24.59
N TYR A 72 -23.24 14.88 24.51
CA TYR A 72 -23.11 14.10 23.29
C TYR A 72 -24.49 13.54 22.93
N SER A 73 -25.38 14.39 22.41
CA SER A 73 -26.63 13.95 21.81
C SER A 73 -26.31 13.37 20.44
N ILE A 74 -26.26 12.03 20.37
CA ILE A 74 -26.27 11.29 19.11
C ILE A 74 -27.62 11.60 18.47
N GLY A 75 -27.62 12.47 17.46
CA GLY A 75 -28.84 12.81 16.71
C GLY A 75 -29.48 11.57 16.07
N PRO A 76 -30.79 11.59 15.83
CA PRO A 76 -31.52 10.45 15.31
C PRO A 76 -30.98 10.04 13.93
N ARG A 77 -30.98 8.73 13.70
CA ARG A 77 -30.40 8.04 12.54
C ARG A 77 -30.96 8.59 11.22
N ASP A 78 -30.08 9.07 10.34
CA ASP A 78 -30.36 9.04 8.89
C ASP A 78 -30.29 7.59 8.43
N VAL A 79 -31.45 6.95 8.29
CA VAL A 79 -31.62 5.51 8.01
C VAL A 79 -31.14 5.08 6.62
N ASN A 80 -30.70 6.01 5.75
CA ASN A 80 -30.58 5.72 4.32
C ASN A 80 -29.17 5.80 3.72
N SER A 81 -28.08 5.80 4.49
CA SER A 81 -26.75 5.55 3.89
C SER A 81 -26.54 4.04 3.71
N SER A 82 -26.32 3.57 2.47
CA SER A 82 -26.00 2.17 2.17
C SER A 82 -24.85 1.68 3.06
N ARG A 83 -25.16 0.76 3.98
CA ARG A 83 -24.20 0.21 4.93
C ARG A 83 -23.17 -0.62 4.18
N LYS A 84 -21.90 -0.51 4.56
CA LYS A 84 -20.84 -1.34 4.01
C LYS A 84 -21.00 -2.78 4.52
N SER A 85 -20.91 -3.75 3.63
CA SER A 85 -21.05 -5.17 3.96
C SER A 85 -19.71 -5.78 4.36
N LEU A 86 -19.76 -6.66 5.36
CA LEU A 86 -18.60 -7.46 5.77
C LEU A 86 -18.17 -8.42 4.66
N PHE A 87 -19.13 -9.01 3.95
CA PHE A 87 -18.87 -9.94 2.84
C PHE A 87 -18.05 -9.26 1.74
N TRP A 88 -18.50 -8.10 1.26
CA TRP A 88 -17.78 -7.35 0.22
C TRP A 88 -16.40 -6.88 0.67
N ALA A 89 -16.22 -6.56 1.95
CA ALA A 89 -14.90 -6.23 2.48
C ALA A 89 -13.92 -7.41 2.39
N TYR A 90 -14.38 -8.64 2.66
CA TYR A 90 -13.55 -9.84 2.50
C TYR A 90 -13.32 -10.24 1.04
N VAL A 91 -14.30 -10.04 0.15
CA VAL A 91 -14.11 -10.27 -1.30
C VAL A 91 -13.02 -9.33 -1.83
N PHE A 92 -13.07 -8.04 -1.51
CA PHE A 92 -12.01 -7.10 -1.92
C PHE A 92 -10.67 -7.39 -1.26
N TRP A 93 -10.67 -7.95 -0.05
CA TRP A 93 -9.44 -8.40 0.60
C TRP A 93 -8.84 -9.62 -0.11
N LEU A 94 -9.65 -10.59 -0.55
CA LEU A 94 -9.15 -11.78 -1.23
C LEU A 94 -8.52 -11.46 -2.60
N PHE A 95 -9.21 -10.64 -3.41
CA PHE A 95 -8.77 -10.36 -4.79
C PHE A 95 -7.85 -9.13 -4.92
N GLY A 96 -7.84 -8.24 -3.93
CA GLY A 96 -7.10 -6.98 -4.00
C GLY A 96 -6.54 -6.50 -2.65
N GLY A 97 -6.47 -7.38 -1.64
CA GLY A 97 -6.05 -7.01 -0.29
C GLY A 97 -4.59 -6.56 -0.21
N VAL A 98 -3.70 -7.15 -1.01
CA VAL A 98 -2.29 -6.74 -1.11
C VAL A 98 -2.17 -5.28 -1.55
N PHE A 99 -3.07 -4.82 -2.42
CA PHE A 99 -3.12 -3.44 -2.89
C PHE A 99 -4.03 -2.53 -2.04
N GLY A 100 -4.62 -3.03 -0.96
CA GLY A 100 -5.48 -2.24 -0.07
C GLY A 100 -6.89 -1.98 -0.61
N LEU A 101 -7.41 -2.79 -1.54
CA LEU A 101 -8.73 -2.58 -2.16
C LEU A 101 -9.88 -2.57 -1.14
N HIS A 102 -9.83 -3.44 -0.14
CA HIS A 102 -10.79 -3.47 0.97
C HIS A 102 -10.76 -2.19 1.80
N LEU A 103 -9.60 -1.53 1.92
CA LEU A 103 -9.45 -0.27 2.66
C LEU A 103 -10.02 0.92 1.88
N PHE A 104 -9.90 0.93 0.55
CA PHE A 104 -10.58 1.90 -0.31
C PHE A 104 -12.11 1.76 -0.20
N TYR A 105 -12.63 0.52 -0.21
CA TYR A 105 -14.07 0.25 0.00
C TYR A 105 -14.58 0.79 1.34
N LEU A 106 -13.75 0.67 2.39
CA LEU A 106 -14.03 1.13 3.75
C LEU A 106 -13.75 2.63 3.97
N GLU A 107 -13.40 3.37 2.92
CA GLU A 107 -13.15 4.82 2.93
C GLU A 107 -11.94 5.25 3.77
N ARG A 108 -10.92 4.39 3.83
CA ARG A 108 -9.67 4.61 4.55
C ARG A 108 -8.51 4.88 3.59
N ASP A 109 -8.63 5.93 2.81
CA ASP A 109 -7.74 6.27 1.68
C ASP A 109 -6.26 6.31 2.07
N ALA A 110 -5.91 6.96 3.19
CA ALA A 110 -4.52 7.02 3.66
C ALA A 110 -3.97 5.65 4.04
N HIS A 111 -4.79 4.81 4.68
CA HIS A 111 -4.40 3.44 5.03
C HIS A 111 -4.22 2.61 3.76
N ALA A 112 -5.14 2.74 2.79
CA ALA A 112 -5.09 2.04 1.53
C ALA A 112 -3.85 2.42 0.70
N PHE A 113 -3.52 3.71 0.63
CA PHE A 113 -2.30 4.20 -0.03
C PHE A 113 -1.04 3.63 0.63
N LEU A 114 -0.99 3.61 1.97
CA LEU A 114 0.14 3.04 2.70
C LEU A 114 0.29 1.54 2.41
N THR A 115 -0.81 0.77 2.46
CA THR A 115 -0.82 -0.65 2.11
C THR A 115 -0.34 -0.88 0.67
N TRP A 116 -0.79 -0.06 -0.28
CA TRP A 116 -0.36 -0.13 -1.67
C TRP A 116 1.15 0.18 -1.81
N SER A 117 1.62 1.28 -1.21
CA SER A 117 3.04 1.70 -1.26
C SER A 117 4.00 0.74 -0.53
N THR A 118 3.49 -0.15 0.31
CA THR A 118 4.28 -1.11 1.10
C THR A 118 4.05 -2.56 0.68
N LEU A 119 3.39 -2.79 -0.47
CA LEU A 119 3.05 -4.13 -0.98
C LEU A 119 2.34 -5.01 0.08
N GLY A 120 1.22 -4.52 0.59
CA GLY A 120 0.43 -5.25 1.59
C GLY A 120 0.96 -5.11 3.02
N GLY A 121 1.71 -4.03 3.33
CA GLY A 121 2.35 -3.84 4.62
C GLY A 121 3.47 -4.85 4.86
N TYR A 122 4.41 -4.93 3.91
CA TYR A 122 5.53 -5.87 3.90
C TYR A 122 5.08 -7.34 3.94
N GLY A 123 3.99 -7.66 3.24
CA GLY A 123 3.43 -9.01 3.20
C GLY A 123 2.77 -9.51 4.49
N LEU A 124 2.88 -8.80 5.61
CA LEU A 124 2.23 -9.18 6.89
C LEU A 124 1.01 -8.33 7.21
N GLY A 125 0.96 -7.08 6.74
CA GLY A 125 -0.16 -6.17 6.95
C GLY A 125 -1.48 -6.71 6.42
N TRP A 126 -1.46 -7.28 5.20
CA TRP A 126 -2.65 -7.85 4.57
C TRP A 126 -3.21 -9.07 5.31
N LEU A 127 -2.34 -9.91 5.93
CA LEU A 127 -2.76 -11.02 6.79
C LEU A 127 -3.36 -10.51 8.09
N ALA A 128 -2.71 -9.51 8.72
CA ALA A 128 -3.20 -8.92 9.95
C ALA A 128 -4.58 -8.28 9.76
N ASP A 129 -4.91 -7.81 8.56
CA ASP A 129 -6.20 -7.20 8.23
C ASP A 129 -7.38 -8.18 8.31
N ILE A 130 -7.18 -9.50 8.15
CA ILE A 130 -8.24 -10.52 8.29
C ILE A 130 -9.00 -10.35 9.61
N THR A 131 -8.24 -10.13 10.69
CA THR A 131 -8.78 -9.97 12.05
C THR A 131 -9.34 -8.57 12.30
N LYS A 132 -8.91 -7.56 11.54
CA LYS A 132 -9.24 -6.15 11.75
C LYS A 132 -10.41 -5.67 10.89
N ILE A 133 -10.68 -6.29 9.75
CA ILE A 133 -11.78 -5.97 8.84
C ILE A 133 -13.14 -5.84 9.56
N PRO A 134 -13.55 -6.74 10.48
CA PRO A 134 -14.83 -6.59 11.17
C PRO A 134 -14.92 -5.28 11.96
N ARG A 135 -13.83 -4.89 12.63
CA ARG A 135 -13.74 -3.63 13.35
C ARG A 135 -13.80 -2.43 12.40
N TYR A 136 -13.19 -2.53 11.23
CA TYR A 136 -13.18 -1.47 10.23
C TYR A 136 -14.56 -1.25 9.62
N VAL A 137 -15.30 -2.32 9.36
CA VAL A 137 -16.70 -2.26 8.90
C VAL A 137 -17.59 -1.61 9.96
N ARG A 138 -17.45 -1.97 11.24
CA ARG A 138 -18.20 -1.35 12.35
C ARG A 138 -17.88 0.14 12.49
N ASP A 139 -16.61 0.52 12.38
CA ASP A 139 -16.18 1.92 12.42
C ASP A 139 -16.76 2.72 11.25
N CYS A 140 -16.68 2.19 10.03
CA CYS A 140 -17.24 2.83 8.84
C CYS A 140 -18.78 2.96 8.95
N ASN A 141 -19.46 1.94 9.45
CA ASN A 141 -20.91 1.94 9.60
C ASN A 141 -21.42 2.71 10.84
N ASN A 142 -20.54 3.30 11.66
CA ASN A 142 -20.88 3.99 12.91
C ASN A 142 -21.78 3.12 13.82
N ASP A 143 -21.40 1.85 14.01
CA ASP A 143 -22.12 0.90 14.87
C ASP A 143 -22.23 1.46 16.31
N PRO A 144 -23.44 1.52 16.92
CA PRO A 144 -23.63 2.03 18.27
C PRO A 144 -22.74 1.36 19.32
N LYS A 145 -22.52 0.03 19.23
CA LYS A 145 -21.66 -0.68 20.19
C LYS A 145 -20.21 -0.20 20.11
N PHE A 146 -19.69 -0.08 18.88
CA PHE A 146 -18.34 0.43 18.63
C PHE A 146 -18.16 1.88 19.10
N LEU A 147 -19.17 2.73 18.86
CA LEU A 147 -19.13 4.13 19.31
C LEU A 147 -19.15 4.26 20.82
N GLN A 148 -19.92 3.43 21.53
CA GLN A 148 -19.91 3.39 23.01
C GLN A 148 -18.52 3.02 23.54
N GLU A 149 -17.91 1.96 23.02
CA GLU A 149 -16.54 1.56 23.39
C GLU A 149 -15.51 2.67 23.10
N LEU A 150 -15.66 3.37 21.97
CA LEU A 150 -14.78 4.47 21.60
C LEU A 150 -14.94 5.67 22.54
N VAL A 151 -16.18 6.03 22.89
CA VAL A 151 -16.48 7.10 23.84
C VAL A 151 -15.92 6.77 25.23
N GLU A 152 -16.05 5.53 25.69
CA GLU A 152 -15.44 5.10 26.96
C GLU A 152 -13.92 5.23 26.94
N LYS A 153 -13.26 4.86 25.84
CA LYS A 153 -11.81 5.04 25.68
C LYS A 153 -11.40 6.51 25.70
N MET A 154 -12.16 7.37 25.02
CA MET A 154 -11.92 8.82 25.02
C MET A 154 -12.19 9.47 26.39
N ARG A 155 -13.10 8.91 27.19
CA ARG A 155 -13.33 9.36 28.57
C ARG A 155 -12.18 8.99 29.50
N ARG A 156 -11.60 7.80 29.33
CA ARG A 156 -10.46 7.33 30.15
C ARG A 156 -9.17 8.05 29.80
N ASN A 157 -8.90 8.27 28.51
CA ASN A 157 -7.63 8.82 28.04
C ASN A 157 -7.81 10.13 27.28
N ARG A 158 -7.20 11.22 27.78
CA ARG A 158 -7.21 12.54 27.13
C ARG A 158 -6.64 12.50 25.70
N SER A 159 -5.59 11.70 25.49
CA SER A 159 -4.99 11.40 24.19
C SER A 159 -4.99 9.88 23.97
N PRO A 160 -4.96 9.41 22.71
CA PRO A 160 -4.90 7.98 22.44
C PRO A 160 -3.64 7.34 23.07
N PRO A 161 -3.77 6.15 23.67
CA PRO A 161 -2.66 5.48 24.34
C PRO A 161 -1.58 5.06 23.33
N PHE A 162 -0.36 4.80 23.82
CA PHE A 162 0.73 4.28 22.98
C PHE A 162 0.34 2.92 22.38
N SER A 163 0.58 2.76 21.08
CA SER A 163 0.29 1.52 20.35
C SER A 163 1.54 1.00 19.68
N THR A 164 2.08 -0.12 20.17
CA THR A 164 3.30 -0.74 19.62
C THR A 164 3.15 -1.06 18.14
N SER A 165 1.99 -1.57 17.71
CA SER A 165 1.76 -1.86 16.29
C SER A 165 1.78 -0.61 15.40
N ARG A 166 1.29 0.53 15.92
CA ARG A 166 1.26 1.79 15.15
C ARG A 166 2.65 2.41 15.11
N PHE A 167 3.35 2.40 16.25
CA PHE A 167 4.75 2.82 16.34
C PHE A 167 5.65 2.04 15.38
N ILE A 168 5.60 0.70 15.39
CA ILE A 168 6.38 -0.13 14.46
C ILE A 168 6.03 0.20 13.01
N SER A 169 4.73 0.29 12.67
CA SER A 169 4.34 0.66 11.31
C SER A 169 4.80 2.06 10.90
N ALA A 170 4.85 3.01 11.84
CA ALA A 170 5.35 4.36 11.59
C ALA A 170 6.85 4.34 11.30
N VAL A 171 7.64 3.59 12.08
CA VAL A 171 9.08 3.39 11.84
C VAL A 171 9.33 2.73 10.49
N MET A 172 8.59 1.65 10.16
CA MET A 172 8.76 0.94 8.89
C MET A 172 8.42 1.82 7.68
N VAL A 173 7.28 2.51 7.69
CA VAL A 173 6.88 3.41 6.60
C VAL A 173 7.87 4.58 6.48
N ALA A 174 8.32 5.14 7.61
CA ALA A 174 9.29 6.21 7.61
C ALA A 174 10.64 5.76 7.04
N TYR A 175 11.11 4.55 7.39
CA TYR A 175 12.29 3.95 6.79
C TYR A 175 12.13 3.79 5.29
N LEU A 176 11.03 3.19 4.83
CA LEU A 176 10.78 3.00 3.40
C LEU A 176 10.75 4.32 2.65
N TRP A 177 10.01 5.32 3.12
CA TRP A 177 9.90 6.60 2.42
C TRP A 177 11.22 7.37 2.44
N GLY A 178 11.97 7.30 3.55
CA GLY A 178 13.32 7.88 3.62
C GLY A 178 14.31 7.22 2.67
N GLN A 179 14.33 5.88 2.65
CA GLN A 179 15.15 5.08 1.72
C GLN A 179 14.75 5.31 0.26
N MET A 180 13.45 5.40 -0.03
CA MET A 180 12.96 5.69 -1.38
C MET A 180 13.47 7.03 -1.91
N VAL A 181 13.50 8.07 -1.06
CA VAL A 181 14.09 9.35 -1.47
C VAL A 181 15.60 9.21 -1.63
N LEU A 182 16.30 8.54 -0.72
CA LEU A 182 17.75 8.32 -0.82
C LEU A 182 18.13 7.59 -2.12
N LEU A 183 17.41 6.51 -2.46
CA LEU A 183 17.62 5.72 -3.68
C LEU A 183 17.22 6.48 -4.95
N ALA A 184 16.30 7.43 -4.87
CA ALA A 184 15.88 8.22 -6.03
C ALA A 184 16.88 9.32 -6.42
N ILE A 185 17.81 9.69 -5.52
CA ILE A 185 18.81 10.74 -5.73
C ILE A 185 19.92 10.22 -6.66
N PRO A 186 20.19 10.87 -7.81
CA PRO A 186 21.28 10.48 -8.70
C PRO A 186 22.63 10.50 -7.96
N GLN A 187 23.38 9.40 -8.06
CA GLN A 187 24.73 9.29 -7.46
C GLN A 187 25.79 10.02 -8.29
N ASP A 188 25.62 10.02 -9.61
CA ASP A 188 26.55 10.64 -10.56
C ASP A 188 26.20 12.10 -10.87
N GLU A 189 27.18 12.84 -11.38
CA GLU A 189 27.00 14.23 -11.83
C GLU A 189 26.11 14.31 -13.07
N VAL A 190 24.83 14.61 -12.87
CA VAL A 190 23.89 14.84 -13.97
C VAL A 190 23.98 16.31 -14.41
N TRP A 191 24.38 16.53 -15.65
CA TRP A 191 24.58 17.85 -16.26
C TRP A 191 25.63 18.72 -15.54
N GLY A 192 26.66 18.09 -14.98
CA GLY A 192 27.73 18.80 -14.25
C GLY A 192 27.29 19.40 -12.91
N ILE A 193 26.12 18.98 -12.38
CA ILE A 193 25.62 19.40 -11.08
C ILE A 193 25.52 18.19 -10.15
N ASN A 194 26.12 18.33 -8.96
CA ASN A 194 25.99 17.36 -7.87
C ASN A 194 24.63 17.52 -7.17
N TRP A 195 23.59 16.89 -7.72
CA TRP A 195 22.23 16.89 -7.18
C TRP A 195 22.12 16.28 -5.78
N ASN A 196 23.08 15.43 -5.42
CA ASN A 196 23.21 14.78 -4.13
C ASN A 196 23.14 15.78 -2.95
N THR A 197 23.88 16.90 -3.04
CA THR A 197 23.92 17.90 -1.96
C THR A 197 22.57 18.56 -1.70
N TYR A 198 21.76 18.79 -2.74
CA TYR A 198 20.50 19.50 -2.63
C TYR A 198 19.34 18.58 -2.24
N PHE A 199 19.26 17.39 -2.84
CA PHE A 199 18.09 16.53 -2.65
C PHE A 199 18.08 15.78 -1.32
N HIS A 200 19.23 15.64 -0.65
CA HIS A 200 19.29 15.03 0.67
C HIS A 200 18.44 15.76 1.73
N TRP A 201 18.17 17.06 1.56
CA TRP A 201 17.29 17.83 2.44
C TRP A 201 15.81 17.41 2.38
N PHE A 202 15.41 16.61 1.38
CA PHE A 202 14.07 16.03 1.29
C PHE A 202 13.91 14.74 2.10
N ILE A 203 15.00 14.09 2.50
CA ILE A 203 14.93 12.82 3.27
C ILE A 203 14.25 13.02 4.63
N PRO A 204 14.61 14.04 5.45
CA PRO A 204 13.92 14.27 6.73
C PRO A 204 12.44 14.58 6.56
N LEU A 205 12.07 15.26 5.47
CA LEU A 205 10.68 15.53 5.14
C LEU A 205 9.92 14.24 4.82
N ALA A 206 10.51 13.35 4.01
CA ALA A 206 9.90 12.07 3.67
C ALA A 206 9.68 11.17 4.88
N VAL A 207 10.67 11.09 5.79
CA VAL A 207 10.56 10.36 7.05
C VAL A 207 9.44 10.94 7.92
N ALA A 208 9.40 12.27 8.10
CA ALA A 208 8.37 12.93 8.88
C ALA A 208 6.96 12.71 8.30
N LEU A 209 6.81 12.80 6.97
CA LEU A 209 5.55 12.55 6.28
C LEU A 209 5.10 11.10 6.39
N GLY A 210 6.04 10.13 6.36
CA GLY A 210 5.74 8.72 6.58
C GLY A 210 5.17 8.45 7.98
N VAL A 211 5.82 9.00 9.02
CA VAL A 211 5.32 8.93 10.41
C VAL A 211 3.95 9.60 10.53
N TRP A 212 3.79 10.80 9.97
CA TRP A 212 2.54 11.55 10.01
C TRP A 212 1.41 10.82 9.28
N ALA A 213 1.68 10.20 8.13
CA ALA A 213 0.68 9.44 7.37
C ALA A 213 0.12 8.28 8.19
N VAL A 214 0.99 7.51 8.86
CA VAL A 214 0.58 6.40 9.76
C VAL A 214 -0.18 6.93 10.97
N GLY A 215 0.29 8.04 11.54
CA GLY A 215 -0.30 8.73 12.67
C GLY A 215 -1.74 9.19 12.45
N ASN A 216 -2.11 9.56 11.23
CA ASN A 216 -3.45 10.02 10.87
C ASN A 216 -4.40 8.93 10.37
N ILE A 217 -4.04 7.66 10.55
CA ILE A 217 -4.92 6.53 10.21
C ILE A 217 -6.04 6.40 11.24
N GLY A 218 -7.29 6.36 10.76
CA GLY A 218 -8.46 5.96 11.54
C GLY A 218 -9.03 7.10 12.40
N ARG A 219 -9.22 6.82 13.70
CA ARG A 219 -9.80 7.75 14.70
C ARG A 219 -8.76 8.53 15.50
N GLU A 220 -7.51 8.49 15.04
CA GLU A 220 -6.39 9.24 15.59
C GLU A 220 -5.92 10.25 14.53
N GLN A 221 -5.47 11.41 14.97
CA GLN A 221 -4.91 12.45 14.11
C GLN A 221 -3.76 13.17 14.83
N GLY A 222 -2.88 13.82 14.09
CA GLY A 222 -1.81 14.60 14.68
C GLY A 222 -1.23 15.63 13.73
N LYS A 223 -0.67 16.69 14.31
CA LYS A 223 -0.02 17.76 13.55
C LYS A 223 1.39 17.31 13.13
N PRO A 224 1.84 17.60 11.89
CA PRO A 224 3.13 17.13 11.41
C PRO A 224 4.31 17.95 11.95
N TRP A 225 4.07 19.18 12.43
CA TRP A 225 5.11 20.18 12.61
C TRP A 225 6.21 19.80 13.60
N LEU A 226 5.86 19.20 14.74
CA LEU A 226 6.86 18.74 15.71
C LEU A 226 7.70 17.60 15.14
N THR A 227 7.07 16.65 14.44
CA THR A 227 7.76 15.53 13.78
C THR A 227 8.70 16.00 12.69
N ILE A 228 8.30 16.99 11.88
CA ILE A 228 9.16 17.61 10.87
C ILE A 228 10.37 18.28 11.54
N ALA A 229 10.15 19.11 12.55
CA ALA A 229 11.22 19.81 13.26
C ALA A 229 12.24 18.82 13.87
N VAL A 230 11.77 17.78 14.56
CA VAL A 230 12.65 16.76 15.14
C VAL A 230 13.42 16.01 14.05
N SER A 231 12.77 15.64 12.93
CA SER A 231 13.44 14.94 11.83
C SER A 231 14.63 15.76 11.29
N TYR A 232 14.42 17.06 11.03
CA TYR A 232 15.50 17.95 10.58
C TYR A 232 16.59 18.17 11.63
N ILE A 233 16.25 18.25 12.92
CA ILE A 233 17.27 18.34 13.99
C ILE A 233 18.13 17.08 13.99
N THR A 234 17.49 15.90 14.00
CA THR A 234 18.19 14.62 14.03
C THR A 234 18.94 14.31 12.75
N TYR A 235 18.57 14.92 11.63
CA TYR A 235 19.31 14.82 10.37
C TYR A 235 20.75 15.35 10.49
N SER A 236 21.01 16.27 11.41
CA SER A 236 22.38 16.74 11.74
C SER A 236 23.30 15.60 12.20
N SER A 237 22.75 14.48 12.69
CA SER A 237 23.55 13.29 13.05
C SER A 237 24.31 12.69 11.86
N ARG A 238 23.91 12.99 10.62
CA ARG A 238 24.63 12.60 9.40
C ARG A 238 26.08 13.07 9.38
N TRP A 239 26.40 14.23 9.95
CA TRP A 239 27.78 14.71 10.00
C TRP A 239 28.66 13.96 11.01
N TYR A 240 28.04 13.25 11.96
CA TYR A 240 28.74 12.48 12.98
C TYR A 240 28.87 11.00 12.61
N PHE A 241 27.88 10.45 11.89
CA PHE A 241 27.86 9.04 11.48
C PHE A 241 28.00 8.92 9.97
N TYR A 242 29.08 8.28 9.53
CA TYR A 242 29.35 8.02 8.11
C TYR A 242 28.46 6.94 7.49
N ASP A 243 27.83 6.09 8.29
CA ASP A 243 26.92 5.03 7.82
C ASP A 243 25.49 5.58 7.66
N ASP A 244 24.96 5.46 6.45
CA ASP A 244 23.60 5.88 6.09
C ASP A 244 22.50 5.22 6.90
N SER A 245 22.75 3.99 7.34
CA SER A 245 21.81 3.21 8.14
C SER A 245 21.62 3.82 9.53
N ILE A 246 22.69 4.37 10.13
CA ILE A 246 22.68 4.82 11.53
C ILE A 246 21.95 6.14 11.67
N TRP A 247 22.35 7.16 10.91
CA TRP A 247 21.71 8.48 11.02
C TRP A 247 20.24 8.43 10.60
N LEU A 248 19.89 7.61 9.59
CA LEU A 248 18.50 7.40 9.20
C LEU A 248 17.71 6.71 10.31
N SER A 249 18.30 5.72 10.98
CA SER A 249 17.67 5.03 12.10
C SER A 249 17.36 5.96 13.26
N ILE A 250 18.34 6.76 13.68
CA ILE A 250 18.15 7.76 14.74
C ILE A 250 17.00 8.71 14.40
N MET A 251 16.98 9.21 13.16
CA MET A 251 15.94 10.12 12.69
C MET A 251 14.54 9.48 12.69
N MET A 252 14.38 8.27 12.14
CA MET A 252 13.06 7.62 12.11
C MET A 252 12.52 7.29 13.50
N PHE A 253 13.38 6.84 14.43
CA PHE A 253 12.96 6.54 15.80
C PHE A 253 12.58 7.80 16.56
N ALA A 254 13.40 8.86 16.46
CA ALA A 254 13.09 10.14 17.10
C ALA A 254 11.80 10.76 16.55
N ALA A 255 11.59 10.72 15.23
CA ALA A 255 10.39 11.22 14.58
C ALA A 255 9.13 10.44 15.04
N ALA A 256 9.19 9.11 15.04
CA ALA A 256 8.09 8.25 15.46
C ALA A 256 7.75 8.43 16.95
N LEU A 257 8.76 8.49 17.83
CA LEU A 257 8.57 8.72 19.26
C LEU A 257 7.94 10.09 19.51
N THR A 258 8.42 11.13 18.83
CA THR A 258 7.87 12.50 18.96
C THR A 258 6.40 12.56 18.54
N PHE A 259 6.04 11.87 17.45
CA PHE A 259 4.65 11.84 17.00
C PHE A 259 3.74 11.15 18.02
N GLU A 260 4.13 9.95 18.47
CA GLU A 260 3.34 9.12 19.39
C GLU A 260 3.15 9.76 20.77
N THR A 261 4.17 10.49 21.25
CA THR A 261 4.16 11.10 22.60
C THR A 261 3.51 12.47 22.63
N PHE A 262 3.78 13.34 21.65
CA PHE A 262 3.40 14.76 21.71
C PHE A 262 2.36 15.20 20.68
N SER A 263 2.32 14.57 19.50
CA SER A 263 1.53 15.10 18.37
C SER A 263 0.15 14.45 18.24
N LYS A 264 -0.11 13.36 18.98
CA LYS A 264 -1.26 12.48 18.78
C LYS A 264 -2.51 12.95 19.54
N GLU A 265 -3.61 13.11 18.81
CA GLU A 265 -4.90 13.58 19.29
C GLU A 265 -6.05 12.67 18.79
N TRP A 266 -7.16 12.65 19.52
CA TRP A 266 -8.37 11.94 19.09
C TRP A 266 -9.09 12.68 17.95
N LYS A 267 -9.54 11.93 16.95
CA LYS A 267 -10.42 12.44 15.89
C LYS A 267 -11.89 12.35 16.32
N LEU A 268 -12.39 13.46 16.86
CA LEU A 268 -13.71 13.55 17.52
C LEU A 268 -14.91 13.36 16.58
N PHE A 269 -14.81 13.79 15.32
CA PHE A 269 -15.94 13.75 14.40
C PHE A 269 -15.73 12.76 13.26
N PRO A 270 -16.65 11.81 13.03
CA PRO A 270 -16.69 11.07 11.78
C PRO A 270 -16.92 12.05 10.62
N ARG A 271 -16.38 11.75 9.43
CA ARG A 271 -16.80 12.43 8.20
C ARG A 271 -18.33 12.32 8.12
N LYS A 272 -19.03 13.45 8.01
CA LYS A 272 -20.50 13.49 7.95
C LYS A 272 -20.97 12.69 6.72
N LYS A 273 -21.47 11.48 6.92
CA LYS A 273 -22.15 10.69 5.89
C LYS A 273 -23.46 11.40 5.59
N ARG A 274 -23.70 11.72 4.31
CA ARG A 274 -24.88 12.50 3.91
C ARG A 274 -26.08 11.58 3.71
N SER A 275 -27.25 12.08 4.10
CA SER A 275 -28.55 11.43 3.95
C SER A 275 -28.97 11.31 2.47
N VAL A 276 -29.88 10.40 2.16
CA VAL A 276 -30.52 10.32 0.82
C VAL A 276 -31.53 11.45 0.61
N VAL A 277 -32.01 12.07 1.69
CA VAL A 277 -32.85 13.29 1.61
C VAL A 277 -31.99 14.48 1.14
N ASP A 278 -30.69 14.47 1.46
CA ASP A 278 -29.69 15.41 0.95
C ASP A 278 -29.31 15.17 -0.53
N PHE A 279 -29.73 14.04 -1.11
CA PHE A 279 -29.45 13.57 -2.48
C PHE A 279 -30.55 13.93 -3.48
N LEU A 280 -31.81 14.08 -3.04
CA LEU A 280 -32.96 14.42 -3.89
C LEU A 280 -33.05 15.91 -4.29
N LEU A 281 -32.24 16.81 -3.69
CA LEU A 281 -32.16 18.23 -4.05
C LEU A 281 -30.91 18.47 -4.94
N ASP A 282 -31.17 18.66 -6.23
CA ASP A 282 -30.26 18.36 -7.35
C ASP A 282 -29.23 19.46 -7.70
N PHE A 283 -28.30 19.75 -6.79
CA PHE A 283 -27.06 20.51 -7.05
C PHE A 283 -25.80 19.76 -6.58
N ARG A 284 -25.98 18.50 -6.18
CA ARG A 284 -25.05 17.76 -5.30
C ARG A 284 -24.46 16.51 -5.91
N LEU A 285 -25.01 15.97 -7.01
CA LEU A 285 -24.35 14.95 -7.83
C LEU A 285 -22.98 15.45 -8.32
N ILE A 286 -22.93 16.70 -8.80
CA ILE A 286 -21.69 17.40 -9.16
C ILE A 286 -20.74 17.52 -7.95
N ARG A 287 -21.26 17.76 -6.73
CA ARG A 287 -20.42 17.85 -5.51
C ARG A 287 -19.94 16.47 -5.02
N LEU A 288 -20.72 15.41 -5.24
CA LEU A 288 -20.34 14.02 -4.96
C LEU A 288 -19.24 13.57 -5.92
N ILE A 289 -19.45 13.77 -7.22
CA ILE A 289 -18.44 13.53 -8.26
C ILE A 289 -17.19 14.32 -7.91
N ARG A 290 -17.29 15.61 -7.56
CA ARG A 290 -16.16 16.44 -7.10
C ARG A 290 -15.49 15.93 -5.82
N SER A 291 -16.21 15.27 -4.91
CA SER A 291 -15.62 14.71 -3.69
C SER A 291 -14.90 13.38 -3.95
N LEU A 292 -15.47 12.53 -4.78
CA LEU A 292 -14.82 11.29 -5.23
C LEU A 292 -13.61 11.61 -6.11
N TRP A 293 -13.75 12.58 -7.02
CA TRP A 293 -12.64 13.13 -7.80
C TRP A 293 -11.55 13.71 -6.93
N ARG A 294 -11.87 14.46 -5.88
CA ARG A 294 -10.83 14.96 -4.96
C ARG A 294 -10.07 13.84 -4.26
N ARG A 295 -10.78 12.81 -3.76
CA ARG A 295 -10.13 11.63 -3.14
C ARG A 295 -9.25 10.89 -4.14
N ALA A 296 -9.80 10.60 -5.32
CA ALA A 296 -9.08 9.93 -6.40
C ALA A 296 -7.87 10.77 -6.82
N ALA A 297 -8.04 12.07 -7.08
CA ALA A 297 -6.96 12.98 -7.46
C ALA A 297 -5.86 13.04 -6.41
N THR A 298 -6.18 13.11 -5.10
CA THR A 298 -5.15 13.07 -4.05
C THR A 298 -4.39 11.75 -4.05
N VAL A 299 -5.08 10.61 -4.12
CA VAL A 299 -4.43 9.28 -4.14
C VAL A 299 -3.60 9.09 -5.41
N THR A 300 -4.13 9.47 -6.57
CA THR A 300 -3.44 9.42 -7.86
C THR A 300 -2.22 10.33 -7.85
N PHE A 301 -2.31 11.54 -7.31
CA PHE A 301 -1.17 12.44 -7.18
C PHE A 301 -0.07 11.85 -6.30
N CYS A 302 -0.43 11.29 -5.14
CA CYS A 302 0.53 10.58 -4.29
C CYS A 302 1.14 9.35 -4.97
N ALA A 303 0.34 8.61 -5.76
CA ALA A 303 0.81 7.46 -6.53
C ALA A 303 1.78 7.88 -7.64
N ILE A 304 1.50 8.98 -8.35
CA ILE A 304 2.41 9.54 -9.37
C ILE A 304 3.74 9.97 -8.73
N LEU A 305 3.71 10.65 -7.59
CA LEU A 305 4.93 11.01 -6.87
C LEU A 305 5.73 9.77 -6.45
N TYR A 306 5.05 8.77 -5.89
CA TYR A 306 5.68 7.53 -5.43
C TYR A 306 6.30 6.73 -6.60
N ILE A 307 5.55 6.57 -7.70
CA ILE A 307 6.06 5.92 -8.92
C ILE A 307 7.19 6.74 -9.52
N GLY A 308 7.10 8.08 -9.50
CA GLY A 308 8.16 8.97 -9.96
C GLY A 308 9.48 8.76 -9.22
N LEU A 309 9.45 8.53 -7.90
CA LEU A 309 10.64 8.19 -7.12
C LEU A 309 11.25 6.85 -7.56
N TRP A 310 10.42 5.82 -7.75
CA TRP A 310 10.88 4.53 -8.28
C TRP A 310 11.46 4.65 -9.68
N SER A 311 10.80 5.39 -10.58
CA SER A 311 11.29 5.62 -11.93
C SER A 311 12.61 6.37 -11.93
N SER A 312 12.79 7.34 -11.02
CA SER A 312 14.07 8.05 -10.84
C SER A 312 15.18 7.09 -10.43
N PHE A 313 14.92 6.23 -9.44
CA PHE A 313 15.87 5.20 -9.02
C PHE A 313 16.25 4.27 -10.18
N VAL A 314 15.26 3.71 -10.88
CA VAL A 314 15.48 2.79 -12.00
C VAL A 314 16.27 3.46 -13.13
N TYR A 315 16.01 4.73 -13.41
CA TYR A 315 16.65 5.46 -14.50
C TYR A 315 18.10 5.84 -14.17
N PHE A 316 18.35 6.46 -13.01
CA PHE A 316 19.67 7.02 -12.66
C PHE A 316 20.59 6.04 -11.94
N ASN A 317 20.05 5.21 -11.04
CA ASN A 317 20.85 4.40 -10.13
C ASN A 317 20.69 2.89 -10.36
N GLY A 318 19.70 2.46 -11.14
CA GLY A 318 19.49 1.06 -11.47
C GLY A 318 20.61 0.53 -12.35
N LYS A 319 21.32 -0.51 -11.88
CA LYS A 319 22.34 -1.23 -12.65
C LYS A 319 22.01 -2.73 -12.68
N VAL A 320 22.21 -3.37 -13.83
CA VAL A 320 22.08 -4.81 -14.03
C VAL A 320 23.43 -5.38 -14.39
N THR A 321 23.80 -6.49 -13.76
CA THR A 321 25.03 -7.22 -14.08
C THR A 321 24.78 -8.14 -15.26
N ASP A 322 25.57 -8.00 -16.32
CA ASP A 322 25.59 -8.96 -17.42
C ASP A 322 26.25 -10.28 -16.98
N SER A 323 26.06 -11.34 -17.77
CA SER A 323 26.72 -12.65 -17.63
C SER A 323 28.25 -12.58 -17.62
N ASN A 324 28.83 -11.51 -18.18
CA ASN A 324 30.26 -11.22 -18.19
C ASN A 324 30.73 -10.48 -16.92
N GLY A 325 29.81 -10.10 -16.03
CA GLY A 325 30.10 -9.34 -14.81
C GLY A 325 30.10 -7.82 -14.97
N ASP A 326 29.83 -7.30 -16.18
CA ASP A 326 29.78 -5.86 -16.44
C ASP A 326 28.47 -5.23 -15.92
N GLU A 327 28.57 -4.07 -15.27
CA GLU A 327 27.41 -3.31 -14.79
C GLU A 327 26.89 -2.37 -15.88
N VAL A 328 25.70 -2.69 -16.42
CA VAL A 328 25.02 -1.85 -17.41
C VAL A 328 23.85 -1.13 -16.74
N PRO A 329 23.64 0.17 -16.97
CA PRO A 329 22.50 0.88 -16.41
C PRO A 329 21.18 0.31 -16.94
N VAL A 330 20.17 0.22 -16.08
CA VAL A 330 18.88 -0.45 -16.38
C VAL A 330 18.18 0.20 -17.57
N HIS A 331 18.26 1.52 -17.73
CA HIS A 331 17.61 2.21 -18.85
C HIS A 331 18.22 1.79 -20.21
N GLU A 332 19.53 1.55 -20.26
CA GLU A 332 20.22 1.07 -21.45
C GLU A 332 19.93 -0.41 -21.70
N ALA A 333 19.94 -1.23 -20.64
CA ALA A 333 19.54 -2.64 -20.72
C ALA A 333 18.10 -2.81 -21.23
N LEU A 334 17.15 -2.00 -20.74
CA LEU A 334 15.77 -1.99 -21.22
C LEU A 334 15.68 -1.56 -22.68
N HIS A 335 16.43 -0.53 -23.07
CA HIS A 335 16.50 -0.10 -24.47
C HIS A 335 17.00 -1.25 -25.36
N HIS A 336 18.13 -1.86 -25.02
CA HIS A 336 18.68 -3.00 -25.76
C HIS A 336 17.71 -4.18 -25.82
N PHE A 337 17.07 -4.51 -24.70
CA PHE A 337 16.05 -5.57 -24.64
C PHE A 337 14.90 -5.30 -25.62
N PHE A 338 14.31 -4.10 -25.61
CA PHE A 338 13.20 -3.76 -26.51
C PHE A 338 13.62 -3.55 -27.97
N THR A 339 14.91 -3.37 -28.25
CA THR A 339 15.46 -3.34 -29.62
C THR A 339 16.02 -4.68 -30.10
N SER A 340 16.10 -5.68 -29.22
CA SER A 340 16.72 -6.97 -29.53
C SER A 340 15.91 -7.76 -30.56
N SER A 341 16.60 -8.58 -31.37
CA SER A 341 15.96 -9.52 -32.30
C SER A 341 14.98 -10.44 -31.58
N TRP A 342 15.30 -10.84 -30.36
CA TRP A 342 14.41 -11.66 -29.53
C TRP A 342 13.07 -10.98 -29.27
N TRP A 343 13.06 -9.68 -28.95
CA TRP A 343 11.81 -8.96 -28.68
C TRP A 343 10.97 -8.75 -29.93
N THR A 344 11.61 -8.49 -31.08
CA THR A 344 10.90 -8.41 -32.36
C THR A 344 10.28 -9.75 -32.73
N ASP A 345 11.02 -10.85 -32.55
CA ASP A 345 10.54 -12.21 -32.82
C ASP A 345 9.42 -12.61 -31.86
N PHE A 346 9.52 -12.21 -30.59
CA PHE A 346 8.48 -12.42 -29.60
C PHE A 346 7.18 -11.67 -29.97
N LYS A 347 7.28 -10.38 -30.33
CA LYS A 347 6.14 -9.60 -30.80
C LYS A 347 5.50 -10.22 -32.04
N GLN A 348 6.32 -10.66 -32.99
CA GLN A 348 5.86 -11.31 -34.20
C GLN A 348 5.13 -12.62 -33.89
N SER A 349 5.70 -13.45 -33.01
CA SER A 349 5.08 -14.70 -32.55
C SER A 349 3.73 -14.44 -31.86
N LEU A 350 3.63 -13.42 -31.00
CA LEU A 350 2.36 -13.04 -30.37
C LEU A 350 1.32 -12.58 -31.40
N TYR A 351 1.74 -11.82 -32.41
CA TYR A 351 0.87 -11.39 -33.49
C TYR A 351 0.36 -12.58 -34.31
N GLU A 352 1.23 -13.54 -34.64
CA GLU A 352 0.88 -14.75 -35.37
C GLU A 352 -0.08 -15.64 -34.56
N VAL A 353 0.19 -15.83 -33.27
CA VAL A 353 -0.72 -16.55 -32.35
C VAL A 353 -2.07 -15.86 -32.30
N TYR A 354 -2.10 -14.53 -32.17
CA TYR A 354 -3.35 -13.76 -32.17
C TYR A 354 -4.11 -13.86 -33.50
N ALA A 355 -3.41 -13.74 -34.63
CA ALA A 355 -4.01 -13.86 -35.97
C ALA A 355 -4.57 -15.27 -36.20
N TYR A 356 -3.82 -16.31 -35.80
CA TYR A 356 -4.29 -17.69 -35.82
C TYR A 356 -5.50 -17.90 -34.90
N ALA A 357 -5.53 -17.24 -33.73
CA ALA A 357 -6.65 -17.30 -32.78
C ALA A 357 -7.95 -16.77 -33.37
N GLN A 358 -7.84 -15.66 -34.11
CA GLN A 358 -8.98 -15.03 -34.76
C GLN A 358 -9.53 -15.90 -35.90
N GLN A 359 -8.68 -16.64 -36.63
CA GLN A 359 -9.10 -17.48 -37.74
C GLN A 359 -9.64 -18.85 -37.30
N ASN A 360 -8.97 -19.52 -36.37
CA ASN A 360 -9.28 -20.92 -35.98
C ASN A 360 -10.00 -21.04 -34.63
N GLY A 361 -10.16 -19.92 -33.91
CA GLY A 361 -10.75 -19.87 -32.57
C GLY A 361 -9.73 -20.14 -31.45
N TRP A 362 -9.93 -19.48 -30.31
CA TRP A 362 -9.07 -19.58 -29.13
C TRP A 362 -8.96 -20.99 -28.53
N TYR A 363 -9.94 -21.86 -28.79
CA TYR A 363 -9.95 -23.22 -28.26
C TYR A 363 -8.86 -24.11 -28.88
N GLU A 364 -8.60 -23.99 -30.19
CA GLU A 364 -7.57 -24.79 -30.85
C GLU A 364 -6.15 -24.40 -30.42
N ILE A 365 -5.91 -23.10 -30.16
CA ILE A 365 -4.67 -22.64 -29.54
C ILE A 365 -4.51 -23.23 -28.14
N TRP A 366 -5.57 -23.18 -27.33
CA TRP A 366 -5.51 -23.72 -25.97
C TRP A 366 -5.21 -25.23 -25.98
N LYS A 367 -5.80 -25.99 -26.91
CA LYS A 367 -5.42 -27.39 -27.14
C LYS A 367 -3.95 -27.55 -27.55
N ALA A 368 -3.48 -26.73 -28.49
CA ALA A 368 -2.09 -26.77 -28.95
C ALA A 368 -1.11 -26.47 -27.81
N VAL A 369 -1.40 -25.45 -26.99
CA VAL A 369 -0.61 -25.09 -25.81
C VAL A 369 -0.59 -26.26 -24.82
N ILE A 370 -1.74 -26.87 -24.52
CA ILE A 370 -1.80 -28.04 -23.63
C ILE A 370 -1.03 -29.24 -24.21
N THR A 371 -1.13 -29.46 -25.52
CA THR A 371 -0.48 -30.59 -26.18
C THR A 371 1.05 -30.41 -26.18
N LEU A 372 1.53 -29.19 -26.41
CA LEU A 372 2.95 -28.84 -26.41
C LEU A 372 3.55 -28.80 -25.00
N SER A 373 2.76 -28.38 -24.01
CA SER A 373 3.21 -28.31 -22.62
C SER A 373 3.37 -29.69 -21.95
N ASP A 374 3.00 -30.78 -22.64
CA ASP A 374 3.05 -32.17 -22.18
C ASP A 374 2.72 -32.33 -20.68
N PRO A 375 1.51 -31.96 -20.23
CA PRO A 375 1.15 -31.93 -18.81
C PRO A 375 1.19 -33.30 -18.14
N GLN A 376 1.26 -34.39 -18.91
CA GLN A 376 1.38 -35.77 -18.40
C GLN A 376 2.82 -36.30 -18.52
N GLY A 377 3.74 -35.57 -19.17
CA GLY A 377 5.12 -35.99 -19.40
C GLY A 377 5.26 -37.20 -20.33
N GLU A 378 4.22 -37.56 -21.08
CA GLU A 378 4.17 -38.80 -21.86
C GLU A 378 5.14 -38.73 -23.05
N GLN A 379 5.17 -37.61 -23.75
CA GLN A 379 6.05 -37.37 -24.90
C GLN A 379 7.51 -37.30 -24.45
N ASN A 380 7.77 -36.62 -23.32
CA ASN A 380 9.12 -36.56 -22.76
C ASN A 380 9.61 -37.95 -22.32
N ALA A 381 8.76 -38.75 -21.68
CA ALA A 381 9.12 -40.09 -21.23
C ALA A 381 9.49 -41.04 -22.38
N TYR A 382 8.78 -40.98 -23.52
CA TYR A 382 9.15 -41.75 -24.72
C TYR A 382 10.52 -41.31 -25.28
N ARG A 383 10.83 -40.02 -25.25
CA ARG A 383 12.14 -39.49 -25.69
C ARG A 383 13.28 -39.93 -24.78
N VAL A 384 13.11 -39.82 -23.46
CA VAL A 384 14.11 -40.27 -22.46
C VAL A 384 14.46 -41.74 -22.63
N LEU A 385 13.45 -42.59 -22.88
CA LEU A 385 13.65 -44.03 -23.09
C LEU A 385 14.06 -44.40 -24.53
N GLY A 386 14.06 -43.45 -25.47
CA GLY A 386 14.42 -43.66 -26.87
C GLY A 386 13.50 -44.63 -27.60
N VAL A 387 12.20 -44.61 -27.28
CA VAL A 387 11.18 -45.49 -27.85
C VAL A 387 10.11 -44.69 -28.60
N SER A 388 9.48 -45.32 -29.59
CA SER A 388 8.34 -44.71 -30.30
C SER A 388 7.14 -44.53 -29.35
N PRO A 389 6.30 -43.49 -29.52
CA PRO A 389 5.00 -43.38 -28.85
C PRO A 389 4.05 -44.57 -29.11
N THR A 390 4.31 -45.36 -30.16
CA THR A 390 3.58 -46.58 -30.49
C THR A 390 4.21 -47.86 -29.93
N ALA A 391 5.30 -47.76 -29.16
CA ALA A 391 6.06 -48.90 -28.64
C ALA A 391 5.21 -49.77 -27.70
N SER A 392 5.48 -51.08 -27.73
CA SER A 392 4.81 -52.03 -26.85
C SER A 392 5.32 -51.94 -25.40
N GLN A 393 4.52 -52.36 -24.42
CA GLN A 393 4.95 -52.37 -23.01
C GLN A 393 6.21 -53.24 -22.78
N GLN A 394 6.36 -54.31 -23.56
CA GLN A 394 7.52 -55.18 -23.51
C GLN A 394 8.78 -54.44 -23.99
N GLU A 395 8.64 -53.65 -25.05
CA GLU A 395 9.72 -52.81 -25.61
C GLU A 395 10.14 -51.71 -24.63
N ILE A 396 9.17 -51.00 -24.04
CA ILE A 396 9.40 -49.98 -23.00
C ILE A 396 10.15 -50.57 -21.80
N THR A 397 9.70 -51.73 -21.31
CA THR A 397 10.33 -52.40 -20.16
C THR A 397 11.74 -52.92 -20.50
N THR A 398 11.94 -53.39 -21.72
CA THR A 398 13.26 -53.88 -22.18
C THR A 398 14.26 -52.74 -22.30
N ARG A 399 13.86 -51.61 -22.88
CA ARG A 399 14.69 -50.41 -23.00
C ARG A 399 15.02 -49.80 -21.65
N TRP A 400 14.02 -49.69 -20.76
CA TRP A 400 14.23 -49.25 -19.38
C TRP A 400 15.30 -50.10 -18.67
N ARG A 401 15.19 -51.45 -18.69
CA ARG A 401 16.19 -52.35 -18.07
C ARG A 401 17.58 -52.22 -18.69
N ALA A 402 17.69 -51.93 -19.99
CA ALA A 402 18.98 -51.70 -20.63
C ALA A 402 19.61 -50.38 -20.13
N LEU A 403 18.87 -49.28 -20.25
CA LEU A 403 19.32 -47.94 -19.87
C LEU A 403 19.64 -47.81 -18.37
N SER A 404 18.84 -48.45 -17.49
CA SER A 404 19.10 -48.47 -16.05
C SER A 404 20.36 -49.23 -15.67
N ARG A 405 20.72 -50.29 -16.41
CA ARG A 405 21.98 -51.03 -16.18
C ARG A 405 23.20 -50.29 -16.72
N GLU A 406 23.02 -49.48 -17.75
CA GLU A 406 24.08 -48.66 -18.34
C GLU A 406 24.40 -47.45 -17.47
N ASN A 407 23.37 -46.78 -16.94
CA ASN A 407 23.50 -45.56 -16.13
C ASN A 407 23.47 -45.81 -14.62
N HIS A 408 23.72 -47.04 -14.15
CA HIS A 408 23.70 -47.33 -12.71
C HIS A 408 24.85 -46.63 -11.99
N PRO A 409 24.61 -45.90 -10.88
CA PRO A 409 25.65 -45.12 -10.18
C PRO A 409 26.83 -45.98 -9.70
N ASP A 410 26.59 -47.24 -9.31
CA ASP A 410 27.64 -48.16 -8.87
C ASP A 410 28.68 -48.53 -9.95
N LYS A 411 28.39 -48.28 -11.24
CA LYS A 411 29.35 -48.53 -12.32
C LYS A 411 30.40 -47.43 -12.48
N VAL A 412 30.17 -46.25 -11.88
CA VAL A 412 31.01 -45.07 -12.08
C VAL A 412 31.82 -44.80 -10.80
N LYS A 413 33.16 -44.78 -10.94
CA LYS A 413 34.08 -44.57 -9.81
C LYS A 413 34.45 -43.11 -9.57
N ASP A 414 34.27 -42.25 -10.57
CA ASP A 414 34.54 -40.80 -10.48
C ASP A 414 33.36 -40.07 -9.81
N PRO A 415 33.59 -39.26 -8.76
CA PRO A 415 32.50 -38.62 -8.00
C PRO A 415 31.69 -37.58 -8.78
N GLU A 416 32.26 -36.88 -9.75
CA GLU A 416 31.48 -35.96 -10.62
C GLU A 416 30.57 -36.73 -11.58
N LYS A 417 31.10 -37.75 -12.26
CA LYS A 417 30.34 -38.57 -13.20
C LYS A 417 29.32 -39.47 -12.49
N GLN A 418 29.52 -39.76 -11.21
CA GLN A 418 28.58 -40.49 -10.39
C GLN A 418 27.28 -39.70 -10.18
N ARG A 419 27.37 -38.38 -10.00
CA ARG A 419 26.20 -37.50 -9.91
C ARG A 419 25.42 -37.48 -11.23
N ASP A 420 26.12 -37.32 -12.35
CA ASP A 420 25.50 -37.35 -13.68
C ASP A 420 24.81 -38.68 -14.00
N ALA A 421 25.43 -39.80 -13.60
CA ALA A 421 24.85 -41.13 -13.76
C ALA A 421 23.62 -41.32 -12.86
N GLN A 422 23.67 -40.81 -11.62
CA GLN A 422 22.54 -40.83 -10.70
C GLN A 422 21.35 -40.00 -11.23
N ASP A 423 21.60 -38.80 -11.74
CA ASP A 423 20.55 -37.93 -12.28
C ASP A 423 19.87 -38.57 -13.51
N LYS A 424 20.67 -39.14 -14.43
CA LYS A 424 20.14 -39.89 -15.58
C LYS A 424 19.37 -41.14 -15.16
N PHE A 425 19.85 -41.87 -14.17
CA PHE A 425 19.17 -43.05 -13.65
C PHE A 425 17.79 -42.69 -13.09
N MET A 426 17.69 -41.60 -12.34
CA MET A 426 16.44 -41.09 -11.80
C MET A 426 15.48 -40.63 -12.90
N GLU A 427 15.99 -39.96 -13.93
CA GLU A 427 15.20 -39.53 -15.10
C GLU A 427 14.61 -40.72 -15.86
N ILE A 428 15.42 -41.76 -16.11
CA ILE A 428 14.99 -43.02 -16.75
C ILE A 428 13.90 -43.72 -15.93
N GLN A 429 14.04 -43.72 -14.60
CA GLN A 429 13.07 -44.34 -13.70
C GLN A 429 11.73 -43.59 -13.72
N GLN A 430 11.77 -42.26 -13.66
CA GLN A 430 10.59 -41.40 -13.75
C GLN A 430 9.87 -41.57 -15.09
N ALA A 431 10.62 -41.63 -16.20
CA ALA A 431 10.05 -41.86 -17.53
C ALA A 431 9.29 -43.20 -17.60
N TYR A 432 9.87 -44.28 -17.09
CA TYR A 432 9.20 -45.58 -17.04
C TYR A 432 7.93 -45.56 -16.18
N GLU A 433 7.99 -44.92 -15.01
CA GLU A 433 6.86 -44.80 -14.10
C GLU A 433 5.68 -44.05 -14.73
N ILE A 434 5.96 -42.92 -15.41
CA ILE A 434 4.96 -42.14 -16.13
C ILE A 434 4.25 -43.01 -17.18
N LEU A 435 5.01 -43.69 -18.06
CA LEU A 435 4.43 -44.52 -19.11
C LEU A 435 3.64 -45.72 -18.55
N SER A 436 4.16 -46.38 -17.52
CA SER A 436 3.50 -47.49 -16.83
C SER A 436 2.18 -47.05 -16.19
N ASN A 437 2.17 -45.91 -15.49
CA ASN A 437 0.99 -45.36 -14.85
C ASN A 437 -0.09 -44.94 -15.88
N ILE A 438 0.31 -44.32 -16.99
CA ILE A 438 -0.60 -43.96 -18.08
C ILE A 438 -1.24 -45.22 -18.66
N LYS A 439 -0.45 -46.27 -18.92
CA LYS A 439 -0.97 -47.55 -19.44
C LYS A 439 -1.93 -48.21 -18.46
N ASN A 440 -1.58 -48.27 -17.17
CA ASN A 440 -2.44 -48.84 -16.13
C ASN A 440 -3.76 -48.08 -16.02
N LYS A 441 -3.74 -46.75 -16.08
CA LYS A 441 -4.94 -45.90 -16.07
C LYS A 441 -5.81 -46.10 -17.31
N ARG A 442 -5.22 -46.25 -18.51
CA ARG A 442 -5.94 -46.59 -19.75
C ARG A 442 -6.59 -47.98 -19.66
N ASN A 443 -5.85 -48.99 -19.20
CA ASN A 443 -6.36 -50.35 -19.02
C ASN A 443 -7.52 -50.42 -18.01
N ARG A 444 -7.47 -49.65 -16.91
CA ARG A 444 -8.57 -49.55 -15.95
C ARG A 444 -9.83 -48.94 -16.57
N ARG A 445 -9.70 -47.85 -17.33
CA ARG A 445 -10.83 -47.22 -18.03
C ARG A 445 -11.49 -48.15 -19.05
N ASN A 446 -10.69 -48.87 -19.84
CA ASN A 446 -11.23 -49.84 -20.81
C ASN A 446 -11.98 -51.00 -20.15
N LYS A 447 -11.54 -51.46 -18.97
CA LYS A 447 -12.27 -52.47 -18.20
C LYS A 447 -13.59 -51.95 -17.64
N GLN A 448 -13.66 -50.67 -17.32
CA GLN A 448 -14.86 -50.03 -16.78
C GLN A 448 -15.90 -49.79 -17.88
N SER A 449 -15.50 -49.29 -19.05
CA SER A 449 -16.43 -49.11 -20.18
C SER A 449 -17.07 -50.43 -20.61
N VAL A 450 -16.28 -51.52 -20.66
CA VAL A 450 -16.80 -52.85 -20.97
C VAL A 450 -17.83 -53.30 -19.93
N ARG A 451 -17.65 -52.94 -18.65
CA ARG A 451 -18.64 -53.26 -17.59
C ARG A 451 -19.91 -52.43 -17.66
N ASP A 452 -19.81 -51.19 -18.11
CA ASP A 452 -20.95 -50.27 -18.20
C ASP A 452 -21.81 -50.54 -19.46
N ASP A 453 -21.24 -51.22 -20.47
CA ASP A 453 -21.94 -51.68 -21.69
C ASP A 453 -22.68 -53.03 -21.52
N PHE A 454 -22.44 -53.76 -20.42
CA PHE A 454 -23.14 -55.01 -20.05
C PHE A 454 -24.13 -54.76 -18.92
#